data_AF-A0A938T2C0-F1
#
_entry.id   AF-A0A938T2C0-F1
#
_cell.length_a   1.000
_cell.length_b   1.000
_cell.length_c   1.000
_cell.angle_alpha   90.00
_cell.angle_beta   90.00
_cell.angle_gamma   90.00
#
_symmetry.space_group_name_H-M   'P 1'
#
loop_
_entity.id
_entity.type
_entity.pdbx_description
1 polymer ?
#
loop_
_entity_poly.entity_id
_entity_poly.type
_entity_poly.pdbx_seq_one_letter_code
_entity_poly.pdbx_strand_id
1 'polypeptide(L)'
;MTIREQTEEIERKILHPSACLSSRSKGRMRPEKEGVIRTCFQRDRDRIIHSKAFRRLKHKTQVFLAPRGDHYRTRLTHVLEVSQIARTIARALRLNEDLTEAIALGHDLGHTPFGHAGEALLREIHPGGFDHYKQSLRVIDFLEQNGKGLNLTHEVRDGIVKHSKGKGLIIPEKKSERADTLEGQVVRVSDIIGYVNHDLDDALRAEVIKSSDIPKRIINVLRDTHSQRIDTMVKDLIYRSKETDLEELCMSDDVSSAIYLLRDFLYERVYESDKIVKEFKKAKKILRDLYNYYLDHVEEIFVDIPQQVKINKHHVVCDFIAGMTDRFALMTYEGLFMPQQWTVL
;
A
#
# COMPACT_ATOMS: atom_id res chain seq x y z
N MET A 1 -17.39 24.69 -22.52
CA MET A 1 -17.38 23.64 -21.49
C MET A 1 -16.68 22.41 -22.04
N THR A 2 -15.53 22.03 -21.50
CA THR A 2 -14.78 20.83 -21.93
C THR A 2 -15.42 19.55 -21.38
N ILE A 3 -14.99 18.37 -21.86
CA ILE A 3 -15.45 17.07 -21.32
C ILE A 3 -15.12 16.96 -19.83
N ARG A 4 -13.90 17.37 -19.43
CA ARG A 4 -13.51 17.46 -18.01
C ARG A 4 -14.50 18.29 -17.18
N GLU A 5 -14.85 19.49 -17.65
CA GLU A 5 -15.76 20.39 -16.93
C GLU A 5 -17.17 19.80 -16.81
N GLN A 6 -17.63 19.06 -17.83
CA GLN A 6 -18.90 18.33 -17.76
C GLN A 6 -18.88 17.24 -16.68
N THR A 7 -17.77 16.48 -16.58
CA THR A 7 -17.60 15.49 -15.50
C THR A 7 -17.57 16.15 -14.11
N GLU A 8 -16.87 17.27 -13.96
CA GLU A 8 -16.82 18.04 -12.72
C GLU A 8 -18.20 18.56 -12.28
N GLU A 9 -19.05 18.93 -13.24
CA GLU A 9 -20.43 19.36 -12.97
C GLU A 9 -21.33 18.17 -12.60
N ILE A 10 -21.09 16.99 -13.16
CA ILE A 10 -21.77 15.75 -12.74
C ILE A 10 -21.39 15.41 -11.31
N GLU A 11 -20.10 15.45 -10.96
CA GLU A 11 -19.60 15.21 -9.59
C GLU A 11 -20.36 16.09 -8.58
N ARG A 12 -20.51 17.38 -8.88
CA ARG A 12 -21.23 18.34 -8.01
C ARG A 12 -22.69 17.99 -7.74
N LYS A 13 -23.34 17.27 -8.66
CA LYS A 13 -24.76 16.92 -8.58
C LYS A 13 -25.00 15.58 -7.89
N ILE A 14 -24.06 14.64 -8.04
CA ILE A 14 -24.30 13.24 -7.66
C ILE A 14 -23.52 12.80 -6.41
N LEU A 15 -22.42 13.50 -6.08
CA LEU A 15 -21.61 13.15 -4.93
C LEU A 15 -22.20 13.73 -3.64
N HIS A 16 -21.91 13.07 -2.52
CA HIS A 16 -22.25 13.54 -1.19
C HIS A 16 -21.60 14.91 -0.92
N PRO A 17 -22.22 15.82 -0.14
CA PRO A 17 -21.60 17.10 0.23
C PRO A 17 -20.22 16.97 0.89
N SER A 18 -19.99 15.88 1.61
CA SER A 18 -18.70 15.55 2.26
C SER A 18 -17.65 14.95 1.31
N ALA A 19 -18.01 14.63 0.06
CA ALA A 19 -17.10 14.07 -0.93
C ALA A 19 -16.14 15.12 -1.49
N CYS A 20 -14.94 14.68 -1.89
CA CYS A 20 -13.98 15.56 -2.53
C CYS A 20 -14.33 15.78 -4.01
N LEU A 21 -14.64 17.03 -4.39
CA LEU A 21 -14.85 17.39 -5.79
C LEU A 21 -13.51 17.64 -6.48
N SER A 22 -13.31 17.05 -7.66
CA SER A 22 -12.07 17.26 -8.43
C SER A 22 -11.87 18.73 -8.81
N SER A 23 -12.96 19.43 -9.13
CA SER A 23 -12.97 20.89 -9.38
C SER A 23 -12.64 21.76 -8.17
N ARG A 24 -12.54 21.19 -6.96
CA ARG A 24 -12.13 21.88 -5.72
C ARG A 24 -10.82 21.33 -5.15
N SER A 25 -10.05 20.58 -5.94
CA SER A 25 -8.73 20.09 -5.51
C SER A 25 -7.83 21.27 -5.12
N LYS A 26 -7.02 21.07 -4.07
CA LYS A 26 -5.93 21.95 -3.64
C LYS A 26 -4.79 22.00 -4.69
N GLY A 27 -4.86 21.16 -5.72
CA GLY A 27 -3.96 21.16 -6.86
C GLY A 27 -2.70 20.35 -6.63
N ARG A 28 -1.67 20.63 -7.44
CA ARG A 28 -0.40 19.91 -7.50
C ARG A 28 0.72 20.80 -6.95
N MET A 29 1.80 20.19 -6.44
CA MET A 29 2.98 20.96 -5.99
C MET A 29 3.57 21.82 -7.12
N ARG A 30 3.66 21.26 -8.32
CA ARG A 30 4.10 21.99 -9.51
C ARG A 30 2.87 22.30 -10.37
N PRO A 31 2.55 23.57 -10.62
CA PRO A 31 1.42 23.94 -11.46
C PRO A 31 1.54 23.29 -12.85
N GLU A 32 0.41 22.78 -13.33
CA GLU A 32 0.32 22.15 -14.64
C GLU A 32 -1.02 22.51 -15.26
N LYS A 33 -1.06 22.67 -16.58
CA LYS A 33 -2.32 22.95 -17.28
C LYS A 33 -3.29 21.79 -17.09
N GLU A 34 -4.56 22.12 -16.84
CA GLU A 34 -5.61 21.11 -16.76
C GLU A 34 -5.92 20.46 -18.11
N GLY A 35 -6.27 19.18 -18.06
CA GLY A 35 -6.66 18.42 -19.25
C GLY A 35 -8.03 18.86 -19.77
N VAL A 36 -8.32 18.57 -21.04
CA VAL A 36 -9.65 18.85 -21.60
C VAL A 36 -10.65 17.69 -21.43
N ILE A 37 -10.14 16.48 -21.20
CA ILE A 37 -10.94 15.24 -21.09
C ILE A 37 -11.05 14.73 -19.66
N ARG A 38 -9.91 14.52 -18.98
CA ARG A 38 -9.84 13.84 -17.68
C ARG A 38 -9.81 14.84 -16.52
N THR A 39 -10.47 14.51 -15.42
CA THR A 39 -10.34 15.23 -14.14
C THR A 39 -8.92 15.08 -13.57
N CYS A 40 -8.57 15.90 -12.57
CA CYS A 40 -7.24 15.85 -11.96
C CYS A 40 -6.95 14.48 -11.31
N PHE A 41 -7.95 13.83 -10.72
CA PHE A 41 -7.81 12.53 -10.07
C PHE A 41 -7.70 11.37 -11.07
N GLN A 42 -8.43 11.44 -12.19
CA GLN A 42 -8.25 10.48 -13.30
C GLN A 42 -6.84 10.54 -13.87
N ARG A 43 -6.27 11.76 -14.01
CA ARG A 43 -4.88 11.91 -14.44
C ARG A 43 -3.90 11.31 -13.44
N ASP A 44 -4.18 11.42 -12.14
CA ASP A 44 -3.33 10.87 -11.08
C ASP A 44 -3.33 9.35 -11.10
N ARG A 45 -4.52 8.74 -11.20
CA ARG A 45 -4.68 7.30 -11.39
C ARG A 45 -3.83 6.82 -12.56
N ASP A 46 -3.97 7.45 -13.72
CA ASP A 46 -3.29 7.01 -14.93
C ASP A 46 -1.76 7.18 -14.81
N ARG A 47 -1.28 8.22 -14.13
CA ARG A 47 0.15 8.39 -13.83
C ARG A 47 0.70 7.28 -12.93
N ILE A 48 -0.06 6.89 -11.91
CA ILE A 48 0.30 5.80 -11.00
C ILE A 48 0.40 4.48 -11.76
N ILE A 49 -0.64 4.11 -12.52
CA ILE A 49 -0.69 2.85 -13.27
C ILE A 49 0.50 2.71 -14.24
N HIS A 50 0.90 3.81 -14.88
CA HIS A 50 1.99 3.81 -15.86
C HIS A 50 3.39 3.95 -15.24
N SER A 51 3.50 4.11 -13.93
CA SER A 51 4.78 4.26 -13.22
C SER A 51 5.61 2.97 -13.21
N LYS A 52 6.94 3.10 -13.08
CA LYS A 52 7.83 1.92 -12.94
C LYS A 52 7.54 1.22 -11.61
N ALA A 53 7.35 1.98 -10.51
CA ALA A 53 7.03 1.45 -9.19
C ALA A 53 5.77 0.59 -9.17
N PHE A 54 4.69 1.02 -9.82
CA PHE A 54 3.45 0.23 -9.89
C PHE A 54 3.65 -1.10 -10.63
N ARG A 55 4.39 -1.11 -11.74
CA ARG A 55 4.74 -2.36 -12.46
C ARG A 55 5.56 -3.31 -11.60
N ARG A 56 6.45 -2.80 -10.74
CA ARG A 56 7.28 -3.62 -9.86
C ARG A 56 6.47 -4.34 -8.78
N LEU A 57 5.27 -3.86 -8.42
CA LEU A 57 4.39 -4.53 -7.45
C LEU A 57 4.03 -5.96 -7.87
N LYS A 58 4.01 -6.25 -9.18
CA LYS A 58 3.83 -7.62 -9.71
C LYS A 58 4.93 -8.60 -9.23
N HIS A 59 6.10 -8.08 -8.92
CA HIS A 59 7.30 -8.86 -8.58
C HIS A 59 7.75 -8.63 -7.14
N LYS A 60 6.81 -8.21 -6.28
CA LYS A 60 7.01 -8.09 -4.83
C LYS A 60 5.97 -8.95 -4.10
N THR A 61 6.43 -9.74 -3.15
CA THR A 61 5.59 -10.52 -2.24
C THR A 61 4.90 -9.60 -1.23
N GLN A 62 3.70 -10.01 -0.80
CA GLN A 62 2.95 -9.34 0.26
C GLN A 62 3.54 -9.72 1.64
N VAL A 63 3.14 -10.88 2.17
CA VAL A 63 3.58 -11.42 3.49
C VAL A 63 4.42 -12.68 3.34
N PHE A 64 3.97 -13.64 2.53
CA PHE A 64 4.66 -14.90 2.33
C PHE A 64 5.73 -14.74 1.26
N LEU A 65 6.98 -15.05 1.61
CA LEU A 65 8.07 -15.16 0.65
C LEU A 65 7.71 -16.26 -0.36
N ALA A 66 7.36 -15.81 -1.57
CA ALA A 66 6.80 -16.56 -2.70
C ALA A 66 6.79 -18.08 -2.47
N PRO A 67 5.72 -18.65 -1.87
CA PRO A 67 5.63 -20.09 -1.72
C PRO A 67 5.67 -20.72 -3.11
N ARG A 68 6.31 -21.89 -3.25
CA ARG A 68 6.32 -22.64 -4.51
C ARG A 68 4.87 -22.86 -4.98
N GLY A 69 4.51 -22.33 -6.14
CA GLY A 69 3.19 -22.47 -6.77
C GLY A 69 2.78 -21.24 -7.59
N ASP A 70 1.74 -21.37 -8.42
CA ASP A 70 1.36 -20.33 -9.41
C ASP A 70 0.31 -19.32 -8.88
N HIS A 71 -0.19 -19.52 -7.65
CA HIS A 71 -1.33 -18.79 -7.09
C HIS A 71 -1.01 -17.96 -5.84
N TYR A 72 0.25 -17.54 -5.65
CA TYR A 72 0.60 -16.65 -4.54
C TYR A 72 0.20 -15.21 -4.85
N ARG A 73 -0.29 -14.49 -3.83
CA ARG A 73 -0.59 -13.07 -3.95
C ARG A 73 0.68 -12.25 -4.03
N THR A 74 0.65 -11.25 -4.89
CA THR A 74 1.68 -10.21 -5.01
C THR A 74 1.14 -8.91 -4.44
N ARG A 75 2.00 -7.91 -4.27
CA ARG A 75 1.52 -6.57 -3.90
C ARG A 75 0.56 -5.99 -4.94
N LEU A 76 0.75 -6.34 -6.21
CA LEU A 76 -0.17 -5.90 -7.26
C LEU A 76 -1.59 -6.47 -7.07
N THR A 77 -1.72 -7.75 -6.73
CA THR A 77 -3.06 -8.34 -6.48
C THR A 77 -3.69 -7.72 -5.23
N HIS A 78 -2.92 -7.53 -4.16
CA HIS A 78 -3.37 -6.81 -2.95
C HIS A 78 -3.90 -5.41 -3.30
N VAL A 79 -3.13 -4.60 -4.01
CA VAL A 79 -3.52 -3.25 -4.41
C VAL A 79 -4.78 -3.23 -5.28
N LEU A 80 -4.95 -4.21 -6.17
CA LEU A 80 -6.17 -4.34 -6.98
C LEU A 80 -7.39 -4.71 -6.13
N GLU A 81 -7.23 -5.62 -5.17
CA GLU A 81 -8.29 -6.02 -4.23
C GLU A 81 -8.67 -4.83 -3.33
N VAL A 82 -7.71 -4.09 -2.77
CA VAL A 82 -7.95 -2.86 -1.99
C VAL A 82 -8.67 -1.80 -2.82
N SER A 83 -8.24 -1.58 -4.07
CA SER A 83 -8.90 -0.64 -4.98
C SER A 83 -10.35 -1.05 -5.25
N GLN A 84 -10.64 -2.34 -5.44
CA GLN A 84 -11.99 -2.83 -5.67
C GLN A 84 -12.90 -2.61 -4.43
N ILE A 85 -12.40 -2.93 -3.24
CA ILE A 85 -13.11 -2.72 -1.97
C ILE A 85 -13.39 -1.22 -1.77
N ALA A 86 -12.35 -0.38 -1.91
CA ALA A 86 -12.44 1.05 -1.69
C ALA A 86 -13.43 1.73 -2.65
N ARG A 87 -13.41 1.37 -3.94
CA ARG A 87 -14.36 1.87 -4.94
C ARG A 87 -15.79 1.44 -4.64
N THR A 88 -15.98 0.23 -4.13
CA THR A 88 -17.32 -0.26 -3.72
C THR A 88 -17.88 0.59 -2.59
N ILE A 89 -17.07 0.85 -1.56
CA ILE A 89 -17.44 1.71 -0.42
C ILE A 89 -17.71 3.14 -0.90
N ALA A 90 -16.78 3.73 -1.67
CA ALA A 90 -16.91 5.09 -2.17
C ALA A 90 -18.19 5.27 -2.99
N ARG A 91 -18.50 4.35 -3.90
CA ARG A 91 -19.71 4.43 -4.73
C ARG A 91 -20.99 4.31 -3.91
N ALA A 92 -21.00 3.44 -2.88
CA ALA A 92 -22.15 3.25 -2.00
C ALA A 92 -22.41 4.48 -1.10
N LEU A 93 -21.35 5.18 -0.72
CA LEU A 93 -21.38 6.41 0.08
C LEU A 93 -21.43 7.70 -0.77
N ARG A 94 -21.45 7.60 -2.11
CA ARG A 94 -21.42 8.74 -3.04
C ARG A 94 -20.18 9.63 -2.84
N LEU A 95 -19.04 9.02 -2.53
CA LEU A 95 -17.71 9.67 -2.52
C LEU A 95 -17.06 9.63 -3.90
N ASN A 96 -15.97 10.41 -4.08
CA ASN A 96 -15.26 10.47 -5.35
C ASN A 96 -14.50 9.17 -5.64
N GLU A 97 -15.01 8.40 -6.60
CA GLU A 97 -14.47 7.08 -6.95
C GLU A 97 -13.08 7.17 -7.60
N ASP A 98 -12.82 8.16 -8.45
CA ASP A 98 -11.53 8.34 -9.13
C ASP A 98 -10.42 8.75 -8.14
N LEU A 99 -10.73 9.60 -7.15
CA LEU A 99 -9.81 9.94 -6.07
C LEU A 99 -9.48 8.69 -5.23
N THR A 100 -10.53 7.95 -4.83
CA THR A 100 -10.40 6.74 -4.02
C THR A 100 -9.52 5.70 -4.73
N GLU A 101 -9.77 5.47 -6.03
CA GLU A 101 -8.99 4.56 -6.85
C GLU A 101 -7.53 5.01 -7.00
N ALA A 102 -7.28 6.30 -7.26
CA ALA A 102 -5.92 6.83 -7.36
C ALA A 102 -5.13 6.63 -6.06
N ILE A 103 -5.73 6.89 -4.91
CA ILE A 103 -5.09 6.67 -3.60
C ILE A 103 -4.82 5.18 -3.39
N ALA A 104 -5.81 4.32 -3.63
CA ALA A 104 -5.68 2.87 -3.45
C ALA A 104 -4.58 2.28 -4.33
N LEU A 105 -4.46 2.70 -5.59
CA LEU A 105 -3.41 2.22 -6.49
C LEU A 105 -2.01 2.74 -6.11
N GLY A 106 -1.95 3.88 -5.42
CA GLY A 106 -0.69 4.54 -5.04
C GLY A 106 -0.17 4.22 -3.64
N HIS A 107 -0.98 3.63 -2.76
CA HIS A 107 -0.65 3.52 -1.33
C HIS A 107 0.62 2.71 -1.06
N ASP A 108 0.85 1.67 -1.87
CA ASP A 108 1.87 0.64 -1.61
C ASP A 108 3.12 0.74 -2.51
N LEU A 109 3.27 1.84 -3.27
CA LEU A 109 4.36 2.02 -4.24
C LEU A 109 5.76 1.98 -3.61
N GLY A 110 5.88 2.37 -2.34
CA GLY A 110 7.14 2.46 -1.60
C GLY A 110 7.56 1.18 -0.89
N HIS A 111 6.79 0.10 -1.00
CA HIS A 111 7.10 -1.11 -0.24
C HIS A 111 8.41 -1.75 -0.70
N THR A 112 9.22 -2.20 0.23
CA THR A 112 10.49 -2.88 -0.03
C THR A 112 10.30 -4.27 -0.66
N PRO A 113 11.34 -4.85 -1.28
CA PRO A 113 11.41 -6.29 -1.49
C PRO A 113 11.13 -7.06 -0.20
N PHE A 114 10.64 -8.29 -0.34
CA PHE A 114 10.37 -9.23 0.76
C PHE A 114 9.36 -8.72 1.81
N GLY A 115 8.50 -7.77 1.42
CA GLY A 115 7.42 -7.30 2.27
C GLY A 115 7.91 -6.79 3.63
N HIS A 116 7.19 -7.15 4.70
CA HIS A 116 7.45 -6.64 6.05
C HIS A 116 8.87 -6.90 6.55
N ALA A 117 9.55 -7.96 6.06
CA ALA A 117 10.92 -8.25 6.43
C ALA A 117 11.88 -7.14 5.97
N GLY A 118 11.72 -6.65 4.74
CA GLY A 118 12.53 -5.58 4.20
C GLY A 118 12.24 -4.23 4.86
N GLU A 119 10.97 -3.92 5.11
CA GLU A 119 10.59 -2.71 5.82
C GLU A 119 11.16 -2.69 7.25
N ALA A 120 11.03 -3.81 7.97
CA ALA A 120 11.55 -3.94 9.32
C ALA A 120 13.09 -3.83 9.38
N LEU A 121 13.79 -4.35 8.36
CA LEU A 121 15.24 -4.16 8.27
C LEU A 121 15.60 -2.70 8.01
N LEU A 122 15.01 -2.07 6.98
CA LEU A 122 15.37 -0.69 6.64
C LEU A 122 15.04 0.25 7.80
N ARG A 123 13.98 -0.01 8.56
CA ARG A 123 13.66 0.75 9.77
C ARG A 123 14.75 0.65 10.84
N GLU A 124 15.45 -0.48 10.91
CA GLU A 124 16.54 -0.72 11.85
C GLU A 124 17.86 -0.09 11.38
N ILE A 125 18.22 -0.25 10.11
CA ILE A 125 19.56 0.10 9.60
C ILE A 125 19.65 1.47 8.92
N HIS A 126 18.54 2.02 8.44
CA HIS A 126 18.55 3.33 7.79
C HIS A 126 18.52 4.46 8.84
N PRO A 127 19.46 5.42 8.80
CA PRO A 127 19.42 6.57 9.71
C PRO A 127 18.11 7.36 9.57
N GLY A 128 17.39 7.54 10.68
CA GLY A 128 16.08 8.19 10.69
C GLY A 128 14.89 7.23 10.50
N GLY A 129 15.16 5.94 10.32
CA GLY A 129 14.15 4.89 10.15
C GLY A 129 13.51 4.89 8.76
N PHE A 130 12.61 3.94 8.53
CA PHE A 130 11.94 3.74 7.24
C PHE A 130 10.48 3.35 7.48
N ASP A 131 9.60 3.88 6.63
CA ASP A 131 8.19 3.50 6.57
C ASP A 131 7.75 3.47 5.10
N HIS A 132 7.11 2.38 4.67
CA HIS A 132 6.74 2.20 3.27
C HIS A 132 5.82 3.33 2.75
N TYR A 133 4.89 3.85 3.57
CA TYR A 133 3.97 4.91 3.17
C TYR A 133 4.67 6.26 2.93
N LYS A 134 5.75 6.55 3.69
CA LYS A 134 6.61 7.72 3.43
C LYS A 134 7.43 7.50 2.17
N GLN A 135 7.88 6.28 1.94
CA GLN A 135 8.57 5.91 0.72
C GLN A 135 7.64 5.99 -0.50
N SER A 136 6.37 5.62 -0.39
CA SER A 136 5.37 5.78 -1.46
C SER A 136 5.24 7.25 -1.86
N LEU A 137 5.17 8.15 -0.87
CA LEU A 137 5.17 9.60 -1.12
C LEU A 137 6.46 10.05 -1.82
N ARG A 138 7.62 9.57 -1.37
CA ARG A 138 8.91 9.87 -1.99
C ARG A 138 8.99 9.38 -3.44
N VAL A 139 8.45 8.20 -3.74
CA VAL A 139 8.38 7.63 -5.11
C VAL A 139 7.60 8.57 -6.02
N ILE A 140 6.40 8.98 -5.61
CA ILE A 140 5.53 9.82 -6.45
C ILE A 140 5.99 11.27 -6.52
N ASP A 141 6.77 11.75 -5.57
CA ASP A 141 7.22 13.14 -5.54
C ASP A 141 8.56 13.36 -6.23
N PHE A 142 9.43 12.35 -6.17
CA PHE A 142 10.84 12.54 -6.47
C PHE A 142 11.45 11.41 -7.32
N LEU A 143 11.10 10.14 -7.13
CA LEU A 143 11.88 9.05 -7.74
C LEU A 143 11.40 8.65 -9.15
N GLU A 144 10.10 8.75 -9.43
CA GLU A 144 9.57 8.44 -10.76
C GLU A 144 9.95 9.50 -11.80
N GLN A 145 9.79 9.17 -13.09
CA GLN A 145 10.01 10.10 -14.21
C GLN A 145 11.39 10.77 -14.21
N ASN A 146 12.42 9.97 -13.99
CA ASN A 146 13.82 10.39 -13.96
C ASN A 146 14.10 11.52 -12.94
N GLY A 147 13.71 11.30 -11.68
CA GLY A 147 13.99 12.25 -10.60
C GLY A 147 12.99 13.41 -10.48
N LYS A 148 11.92 13.41 -11.30
CA LYS A 148 10.91 14.47 -11.32
C LYS A 148 9.69 14.15 -10.46
N GLY A 149 9.40 12.88 -10.22
CA GLY A 149 8.12 12.43 -9.65
C GLY A 149 6.94 12.56 -10.62
N LEU A 150 5.79 12.04 -10.19
CA LEU A 150 4.52 12.01 -10.90
C LEU A 150 3.70 13.32 -10.77
N ASN A 151 4.09 14.22 -9.87
CA ASN A 151 3.39 15.50 -9.62
C ASN A 151 1.90 15.32 -9.29
N LEU A 152 1.56 14.39 -8.39
CA LEU A 152 0.15 14.09 -8.07
C LEU A 152 -0.51 15.24 -7.27
N THR A 153 -1.84 15.25 -7.26
CA THR A 153 -2.65 16.18 -6.47
C THR A 153 -2.42 16.00 -4.96
N HIS A 154 -2.66 17.05 -4.18
CA HIS A 154 -2.56 17.02 -2.73
C HIS A 154 -3.39 15.89 -2.11
N GLU A 155 -4.63 15.72 -2.57
CA GLU A 155 -5.57 14.75 -2.00
C GLU A 155 -5.07 13.32 -2.16
N VAL A 156 -4.52 12.99 -3.33
CA VAL A 156 -3.94 11.66 -3.58
C VAL A 156 -2.73 11.41 -2.69
N ARG A 157 -1.84 12.40 -2.56
CA ARG A 157 -0.63 12.30 -1.72
C ARG A 157 -0.96 12.14 -0.24
N ASP A 158 -1.92 12.93 0.25
CA ASP A 158 -2.36 12.87 1.63
C ASP A 158 -3.01 11.52 1.95
N GLY A 159 -3.90 11.03 1.06
CA GLY A 159 -4.45 9.68 1.18
C GLY A 159 -3.37 8.60 1.23
N ILE A 160 -2.37 8.67 0.34
CA ILE A 160 -1.24 7.72 0.30
C ILE A 160 -0.44 7.77 1.59
N VAL A 161 -0.09 8.93 2.14
CA VAL A 161 0.76 8.98 3.33
C VAL A 161 0.00 8.65 4.63
N LYS A 162 -1.33 8.80 4.65
CA LYS A 162 -2.18 8.55 5.84
C LYS A 162 -2.82 7.17 5.89
N HIS A 163 -2.70 6.36 4.83
CA HIS A 163 -3.35 5.04 4.79
C HIS A 163 -2.86 4.11 5.92
N SER A 164 -1.57 4.15 6.28
CA SER A 164 -0.98 3.23 7.27
C SER A 164 -0.28 3.96 8.42
N LYS A 165 -0.52 3.47 9.64
CA LYS A 165 0.20 3.85 10.88
C LYS A 165 0.38 2.63 11.81
N GLY A 166 0.71 1.47 11.24
CA GLY A 166 1.00 0.25 11.99
C GLY A 166 -0.21 -0.32 12.76
N LYS A 167 0.02 -0.82 13.99
CA LYS A 167 -1.00 -1.45 14.86
C LYS A 167 -2.06 -0.49 15.43
N GLY A 168 -2.13 0.75 14.96
CA GLY A 168 -3.11 1.72 15.43
C GLY A 168 -4.57 1.36 15.10
N LEU A 169 -5.49 2.21 15.56
CA LEU A 169 -6.92 2.10 15.34
C LEU A 169 -7.26 2.02 13.84
N ILE A 170 -8.35 1.30 13.51
CA ILE A 170 -8.90 1.21 12.14
C ILE A 170 -9.17 2.63 11.63
N ILE A 171 -9.87 3.42 12.43
CA ILE A 171 -10.12 4.85 12.21
C ILE A 171 -9.49 5.62 13.37
N PRO A 172 -8.42 6.41 13.14
CA PRO A 172 -7.76 7.15 14.22
C PRO A 172 -8.70 8.16 14.88
N GLU A 173 -8.67 8.32 16.20
CA GLU A 173 -9.45 9.37 16.90
C GLU A 173 -8.94 10.78 16.58
N LYS A 174 -7.61 10.93 16.49
CA LYS A 174 -6.97 12.22 16.19
C LYS A 174 -7.16 12.59 14.73
N LYS A 175 -7.88 13.69 14.47
CA LYS A 175 -8.12 14.20 13.11
C LYS A 175 -6.84 14.43 12.30
N SER A 176 -5.75 14.87 12.93
CA SER A 176 -4.45 15.07 12.27
C SER A 176 -3.80 13.77 11.76
N GLU A 177 -4.30 12.61 12.18
CA GLU A 177 -3.85 11.30 11.73
C GLU A 177 -4.75 10.69 10.65
N ARG A 178 -5.93 11.28 10.42
CA ARG A 178 -6.82 10.94 9.31
C ARG A 178 -6.33 11.63 8.03
N ALA A 179 -6.71 11.07 6.88
CA ALA A 179 -6.62 11.80 5.63
C ALA A 179 -7.62 12.96 5.63
N ASP A 180 -7.28 14.04 4.94
CA ASP A 180 -8.10 15.23 4.75
C ASP A 180 -9.45 14.90 4.10
N THR A 181 -9.49 13.85 3.27
CA THR A 181 -10.66 13.41 2.52
C THR A 181 -11.22 12.11 3.09
N LEU A 182 -12.55 11.94 3.00
CA LEU A 182 -13.18 10.67 3.35
C LEU A 182 -12.73 9.56 2.42
N GLU A 183 -12.45 9.87 1.15
CA GLU A 183 -11.88 8.94 0.16
C GLU A 183 -10.55 8.35 0.65
N GLY A 184 -9.64 9.18 1.18
CA GLY A 184 -8.38 8.69 1.76
C GLY A 184 -8.59 7.84 3.02
N GLN A 185 -9.58 8.18 3.84
CA GLN A 185 -9.96 7.37 5.01
C GLN A 185 -10.59 6.03 4.59
N VAL A 186 -11.39 6.00 3.52
CA VAL A 186 -11.94 4.77 2.95
C VAL A 186 -10.83 3.85 2.48
N VAL A 187 -9.78 4.37 1.83
CA VAL A 187 -8.65 3.54 1.41
C VAL A 187 -7.92 2.92 2.60
N ARG A 188 -7.73 3.68 3.69
CA ARG A 188 -7.17 3.13 4.94
C ARG A 188 -7.97 1.93 5.44
N VAL A 189 -9.29 2.06 5.54
CA VAL A 189 -10.14 0.97 6.05
C VAL A 189 -10.15 -0.20 5.06
N SER A 190 -10.15 0.09 3.76
CA SER A 190 -10.13 -0.92 2.69
C SER A 190 -8.83 -1.73 2.67
N ASP A 191 -7.69 -1.09 2.93
CA ASP A 191 -6.39 -1.76 3.07
C ASP A 191 -6.42 -2.73 4.26
N ILE A 192 -6.99 -2.30 5.40
CA ILE A 192 -7.18 -3.17 6.57
C ILE A 192 -8.06 -4.36 6.24
N ILE A 193 -9.22 -4.14 5.61
CA ILE A 193 -10.12 -5.22 5.18
C ILE A 193 -9.40 -6.16 4.22
N GLY A 194 -8.62 -5.64 3.27
CA GLY A 194 -7.85 -6.43 2.32
C GLY A 194 -6.85 -7.34 3.00
N TYR A 195 -5.89 -6.78 3.75
CA TYR A 195 -4.79 -7.58 4.27
C TYR A 195 -5.24 -8.60 5.33
N VAL A 196 -6.19 -8.26 6.23
CA VAL A 196 -6.63 -9.23 7.26
C VAL A 196 -7.31 -10.45 6.65
N ASN A 197 -7.93 -10.29 5.47
CA ASN A 197 -8.62 -11.38 4.78
C ASN A 197 -7.68 -12.20 3.91
N HIS A 198 -6.73 -11.56 3.22
CA HIS A 198 -5.78 -12.26 2.34
C HIS A 198 -4.69 -12.96 3.13
N ASP A 199 -4.18 -12.33 4.18
CA ASP A 199 -3.15 -12.95 5.02
C ASP A 199 -3.71 -14.17 5.76
N LEU A 200 -4.98 -14.13 6.17
CA LEU A 200 -5.68 -15.30 6.73
C LEU A 200 -5.79 -16.44 5.70
N ASP A 201 -6.23 -16.13 4.48
CA ASP A 201 -6.37 -17.11 3.39
C ASP A 201 -5.01 -17.72 2.98
N ASP A 202 -3.98 -16.88 2.85
CA ASP A 202 -2.63 -17.31 2.51
C ASP A 202 -2.01 -18.14 3.65
N ALA A 203 -2.28 -17.80 4.92
CA ALA A 203 -1.81 -18.58 6.08
C ALA A 203 -2.45 -19.96 6.17
N LEU A 204 -3.74 -20.08 5.83
CA LEU A 204 -4.44 -21.36 5.72
C LEU A 204 -3.88 -22.18 4.55
N ARG A 205 -3.69 -21.56 3.38
CA ARG A 205 -3.14 -22.23 2.18
C ARG A 205 -1.69 -22.70 2.39
N ALA A 206 -0.89 -21.94 3.13
CA ALA A 206 0.49 -22.27 3.45
C ALA A 206 0.63 -23.24 4.64
N GLU A 207 -0.49 -23.72 5.18
CA GLU A 207 -0.58 -24.61 6.34
C GLU A 207 0.17 -24.08 7.57
N VAL A 208 0.21 -22.75 7.73
CA VAL A 208 0.76 -22.10 8.94
C VAL A 208 -0.24 -22.20 10.09
N ILE A 209 -1.52 -22.15 9.76
CA ILE A 209 -2.65 -22.31 10.68
C ILE A 209 -3.70 -23.22 10.04
N LYS A 210 -4.59 -23.76 10.86
CA LYS A 210 -5.77 -24.52 10.43
C LYS A 210 -7.03 -23.70 10.65
N SER A 211 -8.11 -23.99 9.92
CA SER A 211 -9.40 -23.31 10.13
C SER A 211 -9.93 -23.48 11.55
N SER A 212 -9.60 -24.60 12.22
CA SER A 212 -9.92 -24.85 13.62
C SER A 212 -9.23 -23.92 14.61
N ASP A 213 -8.12 -23.28 14.20
CA ASP A 213 -7.34 -22.38 15.05
C ASP A 213 -7.99 -20.99 15.11
N ILE A 214 -8.86 -20.65 14.15
CA ILE A 214 -9.51 -19.35 14.06
C ILE A 214 -10.49 -19.19 15.23
N PRO A 215 -10.36 -18.13 16.05
CA PRO A 215 -11.28 -17.85 17.15
C PRO A 215 -12.75 -17.87 16.71
N LYS A 216 -13.60 -18.64 17.40
CA LYS A 216 -15.04 -18.74 17.10
C LYS A 216 -15.74 -17.37 17.07
N ARG A 217 -15.27 -16.41 17.89
CA ARG A 217 -15.80 -15.04 17.90
C ARG A 217 -15.63 -14.34 16.54
N ILE A 218 -14.49 -14.52 15.87
CA ILE A 218 -14.25 -13.99 14.52
C ILE A 218 -15.25 -14.59 13.55
N ILE A 219 -15.41 -15.91 13.56
CA ILE A 219 -16.33 -16.63 12.66
C ILE A 219 -17.79 -16.22 12.90
N ASN A 220 -18.20 -16.06 14.16
CA ASN A 220 -19.57 -15.68 14.49
C ASN A 220 -19.94 -14.29 13.96
N VAL A 221 -19.02 -13.33 14.05
CA VAL A 221 -19.25 -11.95 13.62
C VAL A 221 -18.99 -11.79 12.13
N LEU A 222 -17.80 -12.15 11.67
CA LEU A 222 -17.32 -11.88 10.30
C LEU A 222 -17.66 -12.98 9.31
N ARG A 223 -18.13 -14.15 9.77
CA ARG A 223 -18.39 -15.36 8.96
C ARG A 223 -17.12 -16.08 8.51
N ASP A 224 -17.32 -17.28 7.96
CA ASP A 224 -16.27 -18.27 7.74
C ASP A 224 -15.56 -18.14 6.39
N THR A 225 -16.28 -17.73 5.35
CA THR A 225 -15.67 -17.61 4.01
C THR A 225 -15.04 -16.25 3.78
N HIS A 226 -14.00 -16.21 2.94
CA HIS A 226 -13.32 -15.00 2.52
C HIS A 226 -14.29 -13.91 2.02
N SER A 227 -15.19 -14.26 1.10
CA SER A 227 -16.17 -13.32 0.55
C SER A 227 -17.17 -12.80 1.59
N GLN A 228 -17.63 -13.65 2.51
CA GLN A 228 -18.56 -13.23 3.56
C GLN A 228 -17.90 -12.28 4.58
N ARG A 229 -16.62 -12.47 4.89
CA ARG A 229 -15.88 -11.54 5.77
C ARG A 229 -15.77 -10.15 5.16
N ILE A 230 -15.34 -10.06 3.89
CA ILE A 230 -15.28 -8.78 3.18
C ILE A 230 -16.67 -8.15 3.12
N ASP A 231 -17.69 -8.89 2.70
CA ASP A 231 -19.06 -8.39 2.59
C ASP A 231 -19.59 -7.86 3.94
N THR A 232 -19.37 -8.58 5.04
CA THR A 232 -19.73 -8.15 6.39
C THR A 232 -19.07 -6.83 6.77
N MET A 233 -17.73 -6.75 6.63
CA MET A 233 -16.97 -5.55 7.00
C MET A 233 -17.35 -4.33 6.16
N VAL A 234 -17.51 -4.53 4.85
CA VAL A 234 -17.87 -3.46 3.90
C VAL A 234 -19.28 -2.96 4.14
N LYS A 235 -20.26 -3.87 4.32
CA LYS A 235 -21.65 -3.49 4.62
C LYS A 235 -21.75 -2.74 5.94
N ASP A 236 -21.10 -3.23 6.98
CA ASP A 236 -21.11 -2.59 8.30
C ASP A 236 -20.59 -1.15 8.21
N LEU A 237 -19.40 -0.95 7.61
CA LEU A 237 -18.84 0.39 7.39
C LEU A 237 -19.81 1.30 6.63
N ILE A 238 -20.40 0.82 5.54
CA ILE A 238 -21.32 1.63 4.71
C ILE A 238 -22.58 2.00 5.49
N TYR A 239 -23.24 1.04 6.16
CA TYR A 239 -24.51 1.30 6.83
C TYR A 239 -24.32 2.19 8.05
N ARG A 240 -23.30 1.93 8.87
CA ARG A 240 -22.99 2.76 10.04
C ARG A 240 -22.64 4.18 9.64
N SER A 241 -21.78 4.36 8.63
CA SER A 241 -21.40 5.71 8.15
C SER A 241 -22.58 6.47 7.52
N LYS A 242 -23.61 5.78 7.01
CA LYS A 242 -24.83 6.42 6.51
C LYS A 242 -25.78 6.87 7.62
N GLU A 243 -25.79 6.20 8.75
CA GLU A 243 -26.64 6.57 9.89
C GLU A 243 -26.21 7.90 10.53
N THR A 244 -24.94 8.27 10.36
CA THR A 244 -24.37 9.54 10.81
C THR A 244 -24.33 10.60 9.71
N ASP A 245 -25.10 10.43 8.62
CA ASP A 245 -25.07 11.30 7.43
C ASP A 245 -23.66 11.58 6.89
N LEU A 246 -22.77 10.58 7.06
CA LEU A 246 -21.38 10.65 6.63
C LEU A 246 -20.60 11.84 7.23
N GLU A 247 -20.95 12.26 8.46
CA GLU A 247 -20.14 13.19 9.27
C GLU A 247 -18.75 12.60 9.54
N GLU A 248 -18.70 11.29 9.78
CA GLU A 248 -17.47 10.50 9.82
C GLU A 248 -17.70 9.05 9.35
N LEU A 249 -16.61 8.38 8.96
CA LEU A 249 -16.63 6.94 8.77
C LEU A 249 -16.71 6.24 10.12
N CYS A 250 -17.58 5.25 10.24
CA CYS A 250 -17.72 4.46 11.46
C CYS A 250 -18.10 3.01 11.16
N MET A 251 -17.81 2.14 12.12
CA MET A 251 -18.12 0.71 12.12
C MET A 251 -18.77 0.37 13.45
N SER A 252 -19.51 -0.73 13.52
CA SER A 252 -20.05 -1.22 14.79
C SER A 252 -18.94 -1.73 15.71
N ASP A 253 -19.18 -1.68 17.02
CA ASP A 253 -18.25 -2.19 18.03
C ASP A 253 -17.97 -3.68 17.84
N ASP A 254 -18.96 -4.46 17.42
CA ASP A 254 -18.83 -5.90 17.17
C ASP A 254 -17.87 -6.18 16.00
N VAL A 255 -18.06 -5.50 14.86
CA VAL A 255 -17.24 -5.72 13.66
C VAL A 255 -15.83 -5.17 13.86
N SER A 256 -15.69 -3.98 14.44
CA SER A 256 -14.38 -3.40 14.74
C SER A 256 -13.59 -4.26 15.73
N SER A 257 -14.22 -4.74 16.80
CA SER A 257 -13.61 -5.68 17.77
C SER A 257 -13.19 -6.99 17.11
N ALA A 258 -14.00 -7.52 16.19
CA ALA A 258 -13.66 -8.74 15.47
C ALA A 258 -12.48 -8.54 14.51
N ILE A 259 -12.37 -7.38 13.86
CA ILE A 259 -11.20 -7.01 13.04
C ILE A 259 -9.94 -6.91 13.90
N TYR A 260 -9.99 -6.24 15.05
CA TYR A 260 -8.84 -6.17 15.96
C TYR A 260 -8.41 -7.56 16.44
N LEU A 261 -9.36 -8.40 16.85
CA LEU A 261 -9.09 -9.78 17.24
C LEU A 261 -8.45 -10.60 16.11
N LEU A 262 -8.89 -10.39 14.86
CA LEU A 262 -8.29 -11.04 13.70
C LEU A 262 -6.86 -10.55 13.44
N ARG A 263 -6.59 -9.25 13.59
CA ARG A 263 -5.23 -8.69 13.46
C ARG A 263 -4.28 -9.28 14.50
N ASP A 264 -4.74 -9.37 15.75
CA ASP A 264 -3.93 -9.92 16.84
C ASP A 264 -3.66 -11.41 16.62
N PHE A 265 -4.68 -12.17 16.21
CA PHE A 265 -4.54 -13.57 15.84
C PHE A 265 -3.53 -13.78 14.70
N LEU A 266 -3.60 -13.01 13.61
CA LEU A 266 -2.64 -13.09 12.51
C LEU A 266 -1.23 -12.76 12.98
N TYR A 267 -1.08 -11.78 13.86
CA TYR A 267 0.22 -11.41 14.38
C TYR A 267 0.86 -12.54 15.18
N GLU A 268 0.14 -13.06 16.17
CA GLU A 268 0.62 -14.12 17.05
C GLU A 268 0.84 -15.45 16.31
N ARG A 269 -0.09 -15.83 15.43
CA ARG A 269 -0.12 -17.18 14.85
C ARG A 269 0.54 -17.29 13.48
N VAL A 270 0.64 -16.19 12.75
CA VAL A 270 1.20 -16.18 11.39
C VAL A 270 2.53 -15.45 11.35
N TYR A 271 2.55 -14.15 11.68
CA TYR A 271 3.77 -13.35 11.51
C TYR A 271 4.89 -13.75 12.50
N GLU A 272 4.54 -14.21 13.70
CA GLU A 272 5.50 -14.71 14.70
C GLU A 272 5.78 -16.22 14.62
N SER A 273 5.18 -16.92 13.64
CA SER A 273 5.43 -18.35 13.47
C SER A 273 6.88 -18.64 13.10
N ASP A 274 7.43 -19.75 13.62
CA ASP A 274 8.83 -20.15 13.36
C ASP A 274 9.15 -20.27 11.88
N LYS A 275 8.17 -20.73 11.07
CA LYS A 275 8.31 -20.88 9.61
C LYS A 275 8.55 -19.52 8.95
N ILE A 276 7.77 -18.51 9.32
CA ILE A 276 7.88 -17.15 8.76
C ILE A 276 9.11 -16.44 9.31
N VAL A 277 9.36 -16.53 10.61
CA VAL A 277 10.51 -15.88 11.26
C VAL A 277 11.85 -16.38 10.68
N LYS A 278 11.98 -17.68 10.37
CA LYS A 278 13.19 -18.24 9.73
C LYS A 278 13.44 -17.62 8.35
N GLU A 279 12.41 -17.52 7.52
CA GLU A 279 12.56 -16.92 6.18
C GLU A 279 12.75 -15.40 6.24
N PHE A 280 12.10 -14.72 7.20
CA PHE A 280 12.34 -13.30 7.47
C PHE A 280 13.80 -13.02 7.82
N LYS A 281 14.44 -13.87 8.64
CA LYS A 281 15.87 -13.72 8.97
C LYS A 281 16.76 -13.79 7.72
N LYS A 282 16.47 -14.70 6.78
CA LYS A 282 17.21 -14.81 5.52
C LYS A 282 17.02 -13.58 4.64
N ALA A 283 15.77 -13.13 4.45
CA ALA A 283 15.46 -11.92 3.69
C ALA A 283 16.14 -10.67 4.27
N LYS A 284 16.12 -10.52 5.61
CA LYS A 284 16.82 -9.44 6.30
C LYS A 284 18.34 -9.50 6.09
N LYS A 285 18.94 -10.69 6.10
CA LYS A 285 20.38 -10.83 5.82
C LYS A 285 20.71 -10.36 4.40
N ILE A 286 19.97 -10.83 3.40
CA ILE A 286 20.17 -10.46 1.99
C ILE A 286 20.14 -8.94 1.82
N LEU A 287 19.10 -8.29 2.32
CA LEU A 287 18.95 -6.85 2.18
C LEU A 287 19.99 -6.07 3.00
N ARG A 288 20.46 -6.60 4.14
CA ARG A 288 21.50 -5.94 4.96
C ARG A 288 22.84 -5.95 4.25
N ASP A 289 23.21 -7.09 3.69
CA ASP A 289 24.46 -7.24 2.95
C ASP A 289 24.45 -6.35 1.71
N LEU A 290 23.33 -6.32 0.96
CA LEU A 290 23.15 -5.39 -0.16
C LEU A 290 23.23 -3.93 0.29
N TYR A 291 22.56 -3.55 1.37
CA TYR A 291 22.61 -2.18 1.89
C TYR A 291 24.04 -1.74 2.23
N ASN A 292 24.79 -2.61 2.92
CA ASN A 292 26.18 -2.33 3.29
C ASN A 292 27.09 -2.25 2.05
N TYR A 293 26.96 -3.18 1.11
CA TYR A 293 27.72 -3.15 -0.13
C TYR A 293 27.53 -1.83 -0.88
N TYR A 294 26.27 -1.42 -1.09
CA TYR A 294 25.96 -0.20 -1.83
C TYR A 294 26.27 1.09 -1.06
N LEU A 295 26.48 1.03 0.26
CA LEU A 295 27.01 2.18 1.02
C LEU A 295 28.49 2.46 0.73
N ASP A 296 29.21 1.42 0.33
CA ASP A 296 30.63 1.48 -0.05
C ASP A 296 30.81 1.65 -1.57
N HIS A 297 29.80 1.27 -2.37
CA HIS A 297 29.79 1.30 -3.84
C HIS A 297 28.60 2.11 -4.40
N VAL A 298 28.41 3.34 -3.88
CA VAL A 298 27.24 4.17 -4.23
C VAL A 298 27.22 4.52 -5.72
N GLU A 299 28.38 4.63 -6.34
CA GLU A 299 28.57 4.89 -7.77
C GLU A 299 28.05 3.79 -8.69
N GLU A 300 27.85 2.56 -8.19
CA GLU A 300 27.24 1.45 -8.95
C GLU A 300 25.71 1.57 -9.01
N ILE A 301 25.11 2.48 -8.22
CA ILE A 301 23.67 2.67 -8.19
C ILE A 301 23.23 3.55 -9.36
N PHE A 302 22.68 2.91 -10.39
CA PHE A 302 22.01 3.59 -11.50
C PHE A 302 20.55 3.89 -11.16
N VAL A 303 20.32 4.87 -10.26
CA VAL A 303 18.98 5.41 -9.97
C VAL A 303 18.87 6.85 -10.40
N ASP A 304 17.66 7.22 -10.80
CA ASP A 304 17.31 8.60 -11.08
C ASP A 304 17.25 9.39 -9.77
N ILE A 305 18.39 9.97 -9.36
CA ILE A 305 18.48 10.80 -8.16
C ILE A 305 17.93 12.20 -8.49
N PRO A 306 16.99 12.74 -7.68
CA PRO A 306 16.52 14.12 -7.85
C PRO A 306 17.70 15.11 -7.78
N GLN A 307 17.95 15.85 -8.86
CA GLN A 307 19.04 16.84 -8.94
C GLN A 307 18.92 17.96 -7.89
N GLN A 308 17.73 18.16 -7.33
CA GLN A 308 17.40 19.28 -6.44
C GLN A 308 17.60 18.98 -4.95
N VAL A 309 17.95 17.76 -4.57
CA VAL A 309 18.09 17.38 -3.15
C VAL A 309 19.53 16.94 -2.89
N LYS A 310 20.22 17.58 -1.93
CA LYS A 310 21.45 17.03 -1.35
C LYS A 310 21.07 15.77 -0.58
N ILE A 311 21.16 14.63 -1.25
CA ILE A 311 20.80 13.33 -0.67
C ILE A 311 22.09 12.70 -0.14
N ASN A 312 22.08 12.32 1.14
CA ASN A 312 23.18 11.55 1.71
C ASN A 312 23.22 10.15 1.07
N LYS A 313 24.37 9.48 1.10
CA LYS A 313 24.49 8.13 0.51
C LYS A 313 23.48 7.13 1.07
N HIS A 314 23.17 7.21 2.37
CA HIS A 314 22.19 6.33 3.02
C HIS A 314 20.80 6.38 2.40
N HIS A 315 20.32 7.56 2.02
CA HIS A 315 19.03 7.72 1.35
C HIS A 315 19.06 7.18 -0.08
N VAL A 316 20.14 7.41 -0.84
CA VAL A 316 20.29 6.86 -2.20
C VAL A 316 20.23 5.34 -2.17
N VAL A 317 20.99 4.72 -1.25
CA VAL A 317 20.98 3.27 -1.05
C VAL A 317 19.60 2.80 -0.61
N CYS A 318 18.95 3.50 0.33
CA CYS A 318 17.61 3.14 0.80
C CYS A 318 16.58 3.18 -0.34
N ASP A 319 16.58 4.22 -1.17
CA ASP A 319 15.69 4.36 -2.31
C ASP A 319 15.89 3.24 -3.33
N PHE A 320 17.15 2.91 -3.61
CA PHE A 320 17.51 1.84 -4.53
C PHE A 320 17.04 0.48 -4.02
N ILE A 321 17.38 0.13 -2.77
CA ILE A 321 17.01 -1.14 -2.14
C ILE A 321 15.49 -1.26 -2.06
N ALA A 322 14.78 -0.23 -1.58
CA ALA A 322 13.32 -0.23 -1.53
C ALA A 322 12.68 -0.35 -2.93
N GLY A 323 13.34 0.21 -3.95
CA GLY A 323 12.91 0.16 -5.34
C GLY A 323 13.10 -1.19 -6.04
N MET A 324 13.92 -2.10 -5.50
CA MET A 324 14.15 -3.42 -6.10
C MET A 324 12.88 -4.29 -6.11
N THR A 325 12.81 -5.29 -7.00
CA THR A 325 11.87 -6.41 -6.89
C THR A 325 12.52 -7.55 -6.12
N ASP A 326 11.73 -8.52 -5.64
CA ASP A 326 12.26 -9.65 -4.87
C ASP A 326 13.28 -10.45 -5.69
N ARG A 327 12.92 -10.75 -6.95
CA ARG A 327 13.80 -11.46 -7.89
C ARG A 327 15.09 -10.68 -8.18
N PHE A 328 14.99 -9.37 -8.38
CA PHE A 328 16.16 -8.55 -8.66
C PHE A 328 17.09 -8.49 -7.45
N ALA A 329 16.54 -8.34 -6.23
CA ALA A 329 17.32 -8.38 -5.00
C ALA A 329 18.06 -9.73 -4.83
N LEU A 330 17.38 -10.86 -5.09
CA LEU A 330 18.00 -12.19 -5.03
C LEU A 330 19.12 -12.36 -6.06
N MET A 331 18.86 -12.02 -7.33
CA MET A 331 19.87 -12.12 -8.39
C MET A 331 21.09 -11.23 -8.13
N THR A 332 20.86 -10.02 -7.61
CA THR A 332 21.93 -9.08 -7.26
C THR A 332 22.77 -9.65 -6.11
N TYR A 333 22.12 -10.21 -5.09
CA TYR A 333 22.81 -10.83 -3.97
C TYR A 333 23.63 -12.05 -4.40
N GLU A 334 23.09 -12.92 -5.25
CA GLU A 334 23.82 -14.05 -5.82
C GLU A 334 25.04 -13.58 -6.62
N GLY A 335 24.90 -12.58 -7.49
CA GLY A 335 26.00 -12.07 -8.29
C GLY A 335 27.14 -11.43 -7.49
N LEU A 336 26.83 -10.78 -6.36
CA LEU A 336 27.81 -10.06 -5.54
C LEU A 336 28.48 -10.95 -4.49
N PHE A 337 27.74 -11.86 -3.86
CA PHE A 337 28.21 -12.56 -2.66
C PHE A 337 28.43 -14.06 -2.87
N MET A 338 27.89 -14.67 -3.93
CA MET A 338 28.10 -16.09 -4.19
C MET A 338 29.33 -16.30 -5.08
N PRO A 339 30.28 -17.17 -4.69
CA PRO A 339 31.42 -17.50 -5.53
C PRO A 339 30.96 -18.13 -6.86
N GLN A 340 31.48 -17.62 -7.99
CA GLN A 340 31.24 -18.26 -9.27
C GLN A 340 32.21 -19.43 -9.46
N GLN A 341 31.70 -20.60 -9.84
CA GLN A 341 32.52 -21.75 -10.19
C GLN A 341 33.22 -21.48 -11.52
N TRP A 342 34.54 -21.67 -11.56
CA TRP A 342 35.32 -21.46 -12.76
C TRP A 342 34.96 -22.57 -13.75
N THR A 343 34.40 -22.21 -14.89
CA THR A 343 34.18 -23.16 -15.98
C THR A 343 35.49 -23.31 -16.74
N VAL A 344 36.34 -24.24 -16.32
CA VAL A 344 37.44 -24.70 -17.15
C VAL A 344 36.85 -25.77 -18.07
N LEU A 345 36.69 -25.43 -19.36
CA LEU A 345 36.28 -26.36 -20.41
C LEU A 345 37.38 -27.37 -20.72
#